data_AF-A0A2G9PPR5-F1
#
_entry.id   AF-A0A2G9PPR5-F1
#
_cell.length_a   1.000
_cell.length_b   1.000
_cell.length_c   1.000
_cell.angle_alpha   90.00
_cell.angle_beta   90.00
_cell.angle_gamma   90.00
#
_symmetry.space_group_name_H-M   'P 1'
#
loop_
_entity.id
_entity.type
_entity.pdbx_description
1 polymer ?
#
loop_
_entity_poly.entity_id
_entity_poly.type
_entity_poly.pdbx_seq_one_letter_code
_entity_poly.pdbx_strand_id
1 'polypeptide(L)'
;MVDEFRTSGVGERLQKGLERRAKKTENWLSDWWLQTAYLEYRLPVVVHSSPGVVLPKQDFLDRQGQLSQTLPVEYLGGKPLCMNQYYQILSSCRIPGPKRDSVVNYSQAKKPPTHITVVHNFQFFELDVYHSDGTPLTADQIFIQLEKIWGTSLQSNKEPIGILTTNHRNSWAKAYNNLIKGVVLLL
;
A
#
# COMPACT_ATOMS: atom_id res chain seq x y z
N MET A 1 12.77 18.65 34.70
CA MET A 1 12.44 18.51 33.26
C MET A 1 10.94 18.61 33.00
N VAL A 2 10.07 17.73 33.54
CA VAL A 2 8.61 17.84 33.33
C VAL A 2 8.04 19.10 33.98
N ASP A 3 8.39 19.37 35.23
CA ASP A 3 7.90 20.57 35.94
C ASP A 3 8.35 21.85 35.24
N GLU A 4 9.61 21.91 34.82
CA GLU A 4 10.17 23.00 34.02
C GLU A 4 9.44 23.19 32.68
N PHE A 5 9.08 22.10 31.98
CA PHE A 5 8.31 22.18 30.74
C PHE A 5 6.90 22.75 30.97
N ARG A 6 6.28 22.43 32.12
CA ARG A 6 4.97 22.96 32.52
C ARG A 6 5.02 24.42 32.95
N THR A 7 6.05 24.82 33.71
CA THR A 7 6.12 26.16 34.32
C THR A 7 6.81 27.21 33.45
N SER A 8 7.64 26.81 32.47
CA SER A 8 8.33 27.74 31.55
C SER A 8 7.43 28.41 30.51
N GLY A 9 6.14 28.06 30.46
CA GLY A 9 5.20 28.51 29.43
C GLY A 9 5.37 27.84 28.05
N VAL A 10 6.45 27.06 27.85
CA VAL A 10 6.68 26.31 26.60
C VAL A 10 5.59 25.26 26.39
N GLY A 11 5.29 24.45 27.41
CA GLY A 11 4.24 23.42 27.33
C GLY A 11 2.86 24.01 27.04
N GLU A 12 2.51 25.12 27.70
CA GLU A 12 1.24 25.81 27.47
C GLU A 12 1.12 26.32 26.03
N ARG A 13 2.18 26.95 25.50
CA ARG A 13 2.22 27.44 24.12
C ARG A 13 2.05 26.31 23.11
N LEU A 14 2.72 25.18 23.32
CA LEU A 14 2.62 24.00 22.46
C LEU A 14 1.23 23.37 22.54
N GLN A 15 0.66 23.22 23.74
CA GLN A 15 -0.69 22.69 23.95
C GLN A 15 -1.75 23.55 23.24
N LYS A 16 -1.71 24.87 23.39
CA LYS A 16 -2.58 25.81 22.65
C LYS A 16 -2.37 25.71 21.12
N GLY A 17 -1.17 25.34 20.68
CA GLY A 17 -0.89 25.02 19.28
C GLY A 17 -1.64 23.77 18.80
N LEU A 18 -1.56 22.68 19.56
CA LEU A 18 -2.25 21.42 19.26
C LEU A 18 -3.78 21.60 19.22
N GLU A 19 -4.34 22.31 20.19
CA GLU A 19 -5.78 22.62 20.24
C GLU A 19 -6.23 23.46 19.04
N ARG A 20 -5.44 24.46 18.65
CA ARG A 20 -5.72 25.26 17.44
C ARG A 20 -5.63 24.42 16.17
N ARG A 21 -4.73 23.44 16.10
CA ARG A 21 -4.63 22.51 14.97
C ARG A 21 -5.83 21.58 14.92
N ALA A 22 -6.23 21.01 16.07
CA ALA A 22 -7.43 20.16 16.17
C ALA A 22 -8.71 20.86 15.73
N LYS A 23 -8.83 22.18 15.94
CA LYS A 23 -9.95 22.97 15.42
C LYS A 23 -9.93 23.19 13.91
N LYS A 24 -8.79 22.97 13.24
CA LYS A 24 -8.57 23.26 11.81
C LYS A 24 -8.38 22.01 10.95
N THR A 25 -8.45 20.82 11.56
CA THR A 25 -8.19 19.53 10.90
C THR A 25 -9.19 18.50 11.39
N GLU A 26 -9.56 17.55 10.54
CA GLU A 26 -10.44 16.45 10.94
C GLU A 26 -9.77 15.56 11.99
N ASN A 27 -8.47 15.34 11.85
CA ASN A 27 -7.62 14.69 12.83
C ASN A 27 -6.29 15.44 12.91
N TRP A 28 -5.97 15.98 14.09
CA TRP A 28 -4.77 16.81 14.26
C TRP A 28 -3.46 16.04 14.10
N LEU A 29 -3.50 14.72 14.29
CA LEU A 29 -2.34 13.86 14.34
C LEU A 29 -2.12 13.06 13.05
N SER A 30 -3.15 12.81 12.23
CA SER A 30 -3.09 11.87 11.10
C SER A 30 -1.92 12.13 10.15
N ASP A 31 -1.75 13.36 9.68
CA ASP A 31 -0.69 13.71 8.72
C ASP A 31 0.70 13.63 9.35
N TRP A 32 0.81 14.05 10.62
CA TRP A 32 2.08 13.99 11.34
C TRP A 32 2.48 12.54 11.61
N TRP A 33 1.56 11.71 12.06
CA TRP A 33 1.81 10.28 12.27
C TRP A 33 2.23 9.60 10.97
N LEU A 34 1.49 9.79 9.88
CA LEU A 34 1.83 9.19 8.60
C LEU A 34 3.23 9.61 8.12
N GLN A 35 3.52 10.92 8.21
CA GLN A 35 4.80 11.45 7.77
C GLN A 35 5.95 10.90 8.62
N THR A 36 5.90 11.08 9.94
CA THR A 36 7.03 10.77 10.82
C THR A 36 7.22 9.27 11.03
N ALA A 37 6.14 8.50 11.19
CA ALA A 37 6.23 7.07 11.46
C ALA A 37 6.56 6.25 10.21
N TYR A 38 6.15 6.70 9.01
CA TYR A 38 6.29 5.88 7.79
C TYR A 38 7.04 6.56 6.65
N LEU A 39 6.60 7.75 6.22
CA LEU A 39 7.09 8.34 4.96
C LEU A 39 8.51 8.90 5.08
N GLU A 40 8.86 9.42 6.25
CA GLU A 40 10.18 9.92 6.59
C GLU A 40 11.09 8.83 7.16
N TYR A 41 10.54 7.67 7.53
CA TYR A 41 11.33 6.51 7.93
C TYR A 41 12.08 5.91 6.73
N ARG A 42 13.42 5.84 6.83
CA ARG A 42 14.30 5.56 5.68
C ARG A 42 14.89 4.16 5.62
N LEU A 43 14.76 3.36 6.69
CA LEU A 43 15.14 1.95 6.66
C LEU A 43 14.28 1.19 5.63
N PRO A 44 14.80 0.06 5.09
CA PRO A 44 14.02 -0.80 4.20
C PRO A 44 12.63 -1.09 4.76
N VAL A 45 11.59 -1.12 3.90
CA VAL A 45 10.24 -1.47 4.39
C VAL A 45 10.15 -2.95 4.76
N VAL A 46 10.89 -3.81 4.07
CA VAL A 46 11.01 -5.24 4.38
C VAL A 46 11.60 -5.41 5.78
N VAL A 47 10.96 -6.22 6.61
CA VAL A 47 11.30 -6.49 8.03
C VAL A 47 11.09 -5.30 8.97
N HIS A 48 11.47 -4.07 8.60
CA HIS A 48 11.43 -2.93 9.53
C HIS A 48 10.09 -2.17 9.57
N SER A 49 9.22 -2.34 8.58
CA SER A 49 7.96 -1.57 8.50
C SER A 49 6.77 -2.40 8.02
N SER A 50 6.95 -3.20 6.98
CA SER A 50 5.90 -4.04 6.39
C SER A 50 5.72 -5.32 7.20
N PRO A 51 4.60 -5.49 7.92
CA PRO A 51 4.32 -6.71 8.67
C PRO A 51 4.08 -7.88 7.71
N GLY A 52 4.60 -9.06 8.05
CA GLY A 52 4.23 -10.32 7.40
C GLY A 52 3.13 -11.02 8.18
N VAL A 53 2.19 -11.66 7.47
CA VAL A 53 1.12 -12.47 8.08
C VAL A 53 1.25 -13.90 7.57
N VAL A 54 1.21 -14.86 8.48
CA VAL A 54 1.10 -16.29 8.15
C VAL A 54 -0.35 -16.70 8.37
N LEU A 55 -1.05 -17.04 7.29
CA LEU A 55 -2.42 -17.54 7.36
C LEU A 55 -2.42 -19.06 7.61
N PRO A 56 -3.48 -19.62 8.21
CA PRO A 56 -3.63 -21.07 8.32
C PRO A 56 -3.51 -21.72 6.96
N LYS A 57 -2.74 -22.82 6.87
CA LYS A 57 -2.65 -23.62 5.65
C LYS A 57 -4.06 -24.01 5.23
N GLN A 58 -4.49 -23.53 4.07
CA GLN A 58 -5.77 -23.88 3.49
C GLN A 58 -5.58 -25.13 2.62
N ASP A 59 -6.37 -26.16 2.87
CA ASP A 59 -6.55 -27.26 1.92
C ASP A 59 -7.76 -26.90 1.06
N PHE A 60 -7.50 -26.21 -0.06
CA PHE A 60 -8.57 -25.79 -0.96
C PHE A 60 -9.21 -27.03 -1.62
N LEU A 61 -10.39 -27.43 -1.14
CA LEU A 61 -11.15 -28.58 -1.68
C LEU A 61 -11.88 -28.23 -2.98
N ASP A 62 -12.32 -26.97 -3.13
CA ASP A 62 -12.84 -26.43 -4.39
C ASP A 62 -12.49 -24.93 -4.56
N ARG A 63 -12.68 -24.44 -5.78
CA ARG A 63 -12.12 -23.17 -6.26
C ARG A 63 -12.98 -21.94 -5.91
N GLN A 64 -14.20 -22.13 -5.42
CA GLN A 64 -15.18 -21.06 -5.20
C GLN A 64 -15.08 -20.39 -3.82
N GLY A 65 -14.47 -21.05 -2.83
CA GLY A 65 -14.31 -20.49 -1.48
C GLY A 65 -13.32 -19.32 -1.33
N GLN A 66 -12.71 -18.83 -2.42
CA GLN A 66 -11.59 -17.88 -2.36
C GLN A 66 -12.01 -16.40 -2.41
N LEU A 67 -13.25 -16.06 -2.77
CA LEU A 67 -13.63 -14.68 -3.09
C LEU A 67 -15.06 -14.34 -2.66
N SER A 68 -15.22 -13.69 -1.51
CA SER A 68 -16.33 -12.75 -1.24
C SER A 68 -15.92 -11.92 -0.05
N GLN A 69 -16.27 -10.62 0.02
CA GLN A 69 -16.78 -9.93 1.22
C GLN A 69 -17.30 -8.53 0.86
N THR A 70 -18.38 -8.10 1.53
CA THR A 70 -18.72 -6.70 1.75
C THR A 70 -18.12 -6.26 3.10
N LEU A 71 -17.82 -4.97 3.27
CA LEU A 71 -17.21 -4.44 4.49
C LEU A 71 -18.30 -3.91 5.45
N PRO A 72 -18.69 -4.65 6.50
CA PRO A 72 -19.58 -4.12 7.52
C PRO A 72 -18.86 -3.08 8.40
N VAL A 73 -19.62 -2.15 8.98
CA VAL A 73 -19.09 -1.22 9.98
C VAL A 73 -18.69 -2.01 11.23
N GLU A 74 -17.47 -1.81 11.69
CA GLU A 74 -16.95 -2.45 12.89
C GLU A 74 -17.26 -1.64 14.16
N TYR A 75 -17.38 -2.35 15.29
CA TYR A 75 -17.68 -1.76 16.59
C TYR A 75 -16.72 -2.28 17.67
N LEU A 76 -16.35 -1.42 18.62
CA LEU A 76 -15.62 -1.79 19.83
C LEU A 76 -16.35 -1.23 21.05
N GLY A 77 -16.74 -2.11 21.99
CA GLY A 77 -17.49 -1.71 23.18
C GLY A 77 -18.80 -0.98 22.85
N GLY A 78 -19.47 -1.36 21.76
CA GLY A 78 -20.71 -0.74 21.28
C GLY A 78 -20.54 0.60 20.55
N LYS A 79 -19.31 1.09 20.34
CA LYS A 79 -19.03 2.32 19.58
C LYS A 79 -18.51 1.99 18.18
N PRO A 80 -18.98 2.68 17.12
CA PRO A 80 -18.51 2.45 15.77
C PRO A 80 -17.04 2.86 15.61
N LEU A 81 -16.30 2.10 14.81
CA LEU A 81 -14.91 2.37 14.46
C LEU A 81 -14.81 3.11 13.12
N CYS A 82 -13.71 3.84 12.92
CA CYS A 82 -13.43 4.52 11.67
C CYS A 82 -13.05 3.51 10.58
N MET A 83 -13.79 3.51 9.47
CA MET A 83 -13.59 2.59 8.34
C MET A 83 -12.57 3.09 7.30
N ASN A 84 -11.97 4.29 7.50
CA ASN A 84 -11.11 4.92 6.50
C ASN A 84 -9.92 4.04 6.08
N GLN A 85 -9.36 3.24 6.99
CA GLN A 85 -8.20 2.40 6.71
C GLN A 85 -8.47 1.40 5.57
N TYR A 86 -9.66 0.81 5.52
CA TYR A 86 -10.03 -0.16 4.49
C TYR A 86 -9.96 0.42 3.07
N TYR A 87 -10.35 1.69 2.92
CA TYR A 87 -10.33 2.38 1.62
C TYR A 87 -8.93 2.85 1.18
N GLN A 88 -7.92 2.70 2.04
CA GLN A 88 -6.53 3.04 1.71
C GLN A 88 -5.68 1.83 1.29
N ILE A 89 -6.21 0.60 1.39
CA ILE A 89 -5.45 -0.63 1.15
C ILE A 89 -5.39 -0.96 -0.35
N LEU A 90 -6.54 -1.03 -1.02
CA LEU A 90 -6.61 -1.44 -2.42
C LEU A 90 -6.29 -0.28 -3.37
N SER A 91 -5.74 -0.62 -4.54
CA SER A 91 -5.35 0.34 -5.58
C SER A 91 -4.41 1.45 -5.09
N SER A 92 -3.61 1.17 -4.06
CA SER A 92 -2.65 2.10 -3.49
C SER A 92 -1.22 1.57 -3.59
N CYS A 93 -0.25 2.49 -3.60
CA CYS A 93 1.17 2.14 -3.65
C CYS A 93 2.02 3.21 -2.97
N ARG A 94 3.09 2.78 -2.30
CA ARG A 94 4.11 3.68 -1.73
C ARG A 94 5.16 4.01 -2.78
N ILE A 95 5.32 5.28 -3.09
CA ILE A 95 6.28 5.77 -4.09
C ILE A 95 7.54 6.28 -3.38
N PRO A 96 8.75 5.79 -3.74
CA PRO A 96 9.97 6.24 -3.10
C PRO A 96 10.29 7.68 -3.50
N GLY A 97 10.73 8.49 -2.54
CA GLY A 97 11.15 9.87 -2.80
C GLY A 97 12.52 10.18 -2.16
N PRO A 98 13.25 11.19 -2.69
CA PRO A 98 14.64 11.45 -2.28
C PRO A 98 14.77 11.94 -0.83
N LYS A 99 13.76 12.63 -0.30
CA LYS A 99 13.73 13.10 1.10
C LYS A 99 12.76 12.28 1.96
N ARG A 100 11.56 12.09 1.44
CA ARG A 100 10.49 11.28 2.03
C ARG A 100 9.73 10.58 0.92
N ASP A 101 9.08 9.48 1.27
CA ASP A 101 8.21 8.77 0.34
C ASP A 101 6.83 9.45 0.27
N SER A 102 6.01 9.00 -0.66
CA SER A 102 4.59 9.34 -0.73
C SER A 102 3.75 8.07 -0.89
N VAL A 103 2.44 8.21 -0.73
CA VAL A 103 1.46 7.15 -1.04
C VAL A 103 0.52 7.71 -2.09
N VAL A 104 0.24 6.92 -3.11
CA VAL A 104 -0.80 7.18 -4.10
C VAL A 104 -1.94 6.19 -3.88
N ASN A 105 -3.17 6.63 -4.10
CA ASN A 105 -4.37 5.79 -4.06
C ASN A 105 -5.24 6.14 -5.27
N TYR A 106 -5.50 5.15 -6.12
CA TYR A 106 -6.24 5.30 -7.36
C TYR A 106 -7.67 4.76 -7.29
N SER A 107 -8.12 4.29 -6.13
CA SER A 107 -9.47 3.72 -5.95
C SER A 107 -10.59 4.71 -6.29
N GLN A 108 -10.37 6.01 -6.07
CA GLN A 108 -11.31 7.09 -6.37
C GLN A 108 -10.89 7.93 -7.59
N ALA A 109 -9.97 7.43 -8.43
CA ALA A 109 -9.59 8.12 -9.66
C ALA A 109 -10.76 8.19 -10.65
N LYS A 110 -10.71 9.12 -11.61
CA LYS A 110 -11.74 9.24 -12.68
C LYS A 110 -11.97 7.93 -13.44
N LYS A 111 -10.92 7.14 -13.60
CA LYS A 111 -10.93 5.78 -14.14
C LYS A 111 -10.13 4.91 -13.17
N PRO A 112 -10.79 4.24 -12.20
CA PRO A 112 -10.11 3.37 -11.25
C PRO A 112 -9.44 2.19 -11.99
N PRO A 113 -8.31 1.65 -11.49
CA PRO A 113 -7.68 0.48 -12.07
C PRO A 113 -8.61 -0.75 -12.01
N THR A 114 -8.70 -1.48 -13.12
CA THR A 114 -9.49 -2.71 -13.27
C THR A 114 -8.62 -3.96 -13.40
N HIS A 115 -7.31 -3.83 -13.18
CA HIS A 115 -6.34 -4.92 -13.25
C HIS A 115 -5.68 -5.18 -11.90
N ILE A 116 -5.05 -6.35 -11.81
CA ILE A 116 -4.06 -6.69 -10.79
C ILE A 116 -2.68 -6.88 -11.43
N THR A 117 -1.63 -6.89 -10.61
CA THR A 117 -0.29 -7.30 -11.03
C THR A 117 -0.01 -8.72 -10.55
N VAL A 118 0.38 -9.60 -11.46
CA VAL A 118 0.82 -10.96 -11.14
C VAL A 118 2.33 -11.04 -11.30
N VAL A 119 3.02 -11.65 -10.33
CA VAL A 119 4.48 -11.84 -10.38
C VAL A 119 4.79 -13.31 -10.34
N HIS A 120 5.50 -13.82 -11.35
CA HIS A 120 5.97 -15.20 -11.41
C HIS A 120 7.39 -15.23 -11.99
N ASN A 121 8.32 -15.91 -11.31
CA ASN A 121 9.74 -15.99 -11.69
C ASN A 121 10.36 -14.63 -12.08
N PHE A 122 10.17 -13.63 -11.22
CA PHE A 122 10.66 -12.25 -11.37
C PHE A 122 10.01 -11.41 -12.48
N GLN A 123 9.07 -11.98 -13.23
CA GLN A 123 8.35 -11.30 -14.30
C GLN A 123 7.01 -10.77 -13.80
N PHE A 124 6.70 -9.52 -14.16
CA PHE A 124 5.47 -8.83 -13.79
C PHE A 124 4.50 -8.84 -14.97
N PHE A 125 3.23 -9.10 -14.70
CA PHE A 125 2.16 -9.16 -15.69
C PHE A 125 0.97 -8.31 -15.21
N GLU A 126 0.38 -7.56 -16.14
CA GLU A 126 -0.90 -6.90 -15.93
C GLU A 126 -2.03 -7.86 -16.31
N LEU A 127 -2.97 -8.07 -15.39
CA LEU A 127 -4.12 -8.93 -15.60
C LEU A 127 -5.40 -8.16 -15.27
N ASP A 128 -6.19 -7.84 -16.30
CA ASP A 128 -7.55 -7.33 -16.10
C ASP A 128 -8.41 -8.36 -15.36
N VAL A 129 -9.12 -7.88 -14.33
CA VAL A 129 -10.03 -8.69 -13.49
C VAL A 129 -11.49 -8.25 -13.61
N TYR A 130 -11.78 -7.37 -14.56
CA TYR A 130 -13.11 -6.95 -14.96
C TYR A 130 -13.27 -7.08 -16.47
N HIS A 131 -14.48 -7.42 -16.91
CA HIS A 131 -14.92 -7.34 -18.30
C HIS A 131 -15.11 -5.87 -18.72
N SER A 132 -15.25 -5.64 -20.04
CA SER A 132 -15.48 -4.29 -20.59
C SER A 132 -16.81 -3.66 -20.16
N ASP A 133 -17.77 -4.48 -19.73
CA ASP A 133 -19.05 -4.02 -19.17
C ASP A 133 -18.98 -3.69 -17.67
N GLY A 134 -17.80 -3.88 -17.04
CA GLY A 134 -17.56 -3.61 -15.62
C GLY A 134 -17.91 -4.75 -14.67
N THR A 135 -18.33 -5.92 -15.18
CA THR A 135 -18.54 -7.11 -14.34
C THR A 135 -17.21 -7.78 -14.00
N PRO A 136 -17.01 -8.32 -12.78
CA PRO A 136 -15.77 -8.99 -12.43
C PRO A 136 -15.62 -10.32 -13.18
N LEU A 137 -14.37 -10.72 -13.46
CA LEU A 137 -14.08 -12.06 -13.94
C LEU A 137 -14.48 -13.10 -12.90
N THR A 138 -14.97 -14.26 -13.34
CA THR A 138 -15.20 -15.40 -12.46
C THR A 138 -13.88 -16.04 -12.03
N ALA A 139 -13.90 -16.84 -10.97
CA ALA A 139 -12.73 -17.60 -10.52
C ALA A 139 -12.12 -18.46 -11.64
N ASP A 140 -12.93 -19.13 -12.45
CA ASP A 140 -12.47 -19.95 -13.57
C ASP A 140 -11.82 -19.11 -14.68
N GLN A 141 -12.36 -17.92 -14.95
CA GLN A 141 -11.78 -17.00 -15.93
C GLN A 141 -10.42 -16.48 -15.46
N ILE A 142 -10.30 -16.08 -14.19
CA ILE A 142 -9.02 -15.66 -13.60
C ILE A 142 -8.01 -16.82 -13.65
N PHE A 143 -8.43 -18.03 -13.31
CA PHE A 143 -7.59 -19.23 -13.34
C PHE A 143 -6.98 -19.47 -14.73
N ILE A 144 -7.79 -19.41 -15.79
CA ILE A 144 -7.32 -19.57 -17.17
C ILE A 144 -6.25 -18.51 -17.51
N GLN A 145 -6.39 -17.27 -17.04
CA GLN A 145 -5.38 -16.24 -17.27
C GLN A 145 -4.10 -16.49 -16.46
N LEU A 146 -4.22 -16.97 -15.22
CA LEU A 146 -3.07 -17.35 -14.40
C LEU A 146 -2.29 -18.53 -15.02
N GLU A 147 -2.96 -19.53 -15.58
CA GLU A 147 -2.29 -20.63 -16.30
C GLU A 147 -1.49 -20.13 -17.50
N LYS A 148 -2.03 -19.16 -18.26
CA LYS A 148 -1.29 -18.52 -19.36
C LYS A 148 -0.05 -17.78 -18.86
N ILE A 149 -0.19 -17.00 -17.78
CA ILE A 149 0.94 -16.27 -17.18
C ILE A 149 2.02 -17.26 -16.73
N TRP A 150 1.62 -18.33 -16.03
CA TRP A 150 2.52 -19.38 -15.58
C TRP A 150 3.26 -20.03 -16.76
N GLY A 151 2.53 -20.44 -17.81
CA GLY A 151 3.11 -21.05 -19.01
C GLY A 151 4.09 -20.14 -19.78
N THR A 152 3.94 -18.82 -19.68
CA THR A 152 4.81 -17.83 -20.34
C THR A 152 6.02 -17.40 -19.51
N SER A 153 6.08 -17.79 -18.23
CA SER A 153 7.15 -17.38 -17.29
C SER A 153 7.76 -18.55 -16.52
N LEU A 154 7.89 -19.72 -17.17
CA LEU A 154 8.46 -20.91 -16.55
C LEU A 154 9.95 -20.78 -16.19
N GLN A 155 10.69 -19.91 -16.90
CA GLN A 155 12.12 -19.72 -16.68
C GLN A 155 12.37 -18.56 -15.72
N SER A 156 13.33 -18.71 -14.81
CA SER A 156 13.77 -17.66 -13.89
C SER A 156 15.00 -16.89 -14.41
N ASN A 157 15.05 -16.64 -15.72
CA ASN A 157 16.20 -16.06 -16.40
C ASN A 157 16.10 -14.53 -16.59
N LYS A 158 15.15 -13.88 -15.92
CA LYS A 158 14.97 -12.43 -15.95
C LYS A 158 15.55 -11.79 -14.70
N GLU A 159 16.06 -10.57 -14.86
CA GLU A 159 16.58 -9.78 -13.75
C GLU A 159 15.50 -9.53 -12.70
N PRO A 160 15.78 -9.75 -11.40
CA PRO A 160 14.80 -9.64 -10.32
C PRO A 160 14.53 -8.19 -9.94
N ILE A 161 13.97 -7.39 -10.85
CA ILE A 161 13.83 -5.93 -10.67
C ILE A 161 13.04 -5.55 -9.40
N GLY A 162 12.11 -6.40 -8.98
CA GLY A 162 11.34 -6.23 -7.74
C GLY A 162 12.21 -6.20 -6.47
N ILE A 163 13.40 -6.81 -6.49
CA ILE A 163 14.31 -6.82 -5.33
C ILE A 163 14.80 -5.41 -4.97
N LEU A 164 14.80 -4.48 -5.93
CA LEU A 164 15.21 -3.09 -5.66
C LEU A 164 14.31 -2.42 -4.62
N THR A 165 13.05 -2.85 -4.51
CA THR A 165 12.08 -2.32 -3.55
C THR A 165 12.41 -2.66 -2.09
N THR A 166 13.29 -3.65 -1.86
CA THR A 166 13.71 -4.11 -0.53
C THR A 166 14.91 -3.34 0.02
N ASN A 167 15.47 -2.41 -0.76
CA ASN A 167 16.64 -1.63 -0.34
C ASN A 167 16.25 -0.47 0.60
N HIS A 168 17.25 0.16 1.22
CA HIS A 168 17.09 1.39 2.00
C HIS A 168 16.39 2.46 1.15
N ARG A 169 15.46 3.23 1.73
CA ARG A 169 14.54 4.10 0.96
C ARG A 169 15.27 5.16 0.14
N ASN A 170 16.41 5.67 0.64
CA ASN A 170 17.25 6.60 -0.14
C ASN A 170 17.91 5.94 -1.35
N SER A 171 18.36 4.69 -1.22
CA SER A 171 18.94 3.93 -2.32
C SER A 171 17.87 3.56 -3.34
N TRP A 172 16.71 3.11 -2.86
CA TRP A 172 15.58 2.79 -3.73
C TRP A 172 15.06 4.02 -4.47
N ALA A 173 14.95 5.18 -3.83
CA ALA A 173 14.53 6.42 -4.49
C ALA A 173 15.45 6.80 -5.67
N LYS A 174 16.77 6.63 -5.52
CA LYS A 174 17.72 6.86 -6.62
C LYS A 174 17.56 5.84 -7.74
N ALA A 175 17.49 4.56 -7.40
CA ALA A 175 17.33 3.48 -8.37
C ALA A 175 15.99 3.58 -9.12
N TYR A 176 14.89 3.86 -8.43
CA TYR A 176 13.56 4.08 -8.99
C TYR A 176 13.57 5.22 -10.02
N ASN A 177 14.17 6.37 -9.68
CA ASN A 177 14.26 7.51 -10.60
C ASN A 177 15.07 7.20 -11.87
N ASN A 178 16.03 6.28 -11.80
CA ASN A 178 16.76 5.83 -12.99
C ASN A 178 15.96 4.79 -13.77
N LEU A 179 15.30 3.86 -13.07
CA LEU A 179 14.49 2.80 -13.66
C LEU A 179 13.36 3.36 -14.53
N ILE A 180 12.60 4.33 -14.01
CA ILE A 180 11.47 4.92 -14.74
C ILE A 180 11.91 5.73 -15.97
N LYS A 181 13.14 6.26 -16.01
CA LYS A 181 13.69 6.92 -17.20
C LYS A 181 13.95 5.93 -18.33
N GLY A 182 14.41 4.71 -17.98
CA GLY A 182 14.63 3.64 -18.96
C GLY A 182 13.33 3.09 -19.54
N VAL A 183 12.24 3.06 -18.75
CA VAL A 183 10.92 2.60 -19.21
C VAL A 183 10.28 3.58 -20.20
N VAL A 184 10.46 4.89 -20.00
CA VAL A 184 9.96 5.92 -20.94
C VAL A 184 10.70 5.92 -22.28
N LEU A 185 11.89 5.32 -22.36
CA LEU A 185 12.66 5.20 -23.62
C LEU A 185 12.28 3.94 -24.44
N LEU A 186 11.42 3.07 -23.91
CA LEU A 186 10.97 1.83 -24.55
C LEU A 186 9.47 1.86 -24.96
N LEU A 187 8.80 2.99 -24.74
CA LEU A 187 7.46 3.33 -25.24
C LEU A 187 7.56 4.47 -26.26
#